data_AF-A0A0S6W719-F1
#
_entry.id   AF-A0A0S6W719-F1
#
_cell.length_a   1.000
_cell.length_b   1.000
_cell.length_c   1.000
_cell.angle_alpha   90.00
_cell.angle_beta   90.00
_cell.angle_gamma   90.00
#
_symmetry.space_group_name_H-M   'P 1'
#
loop_
_entity.id
_entity.type
_entity.pdbx_description
1 polymer ?
#
loop_
_entity_poly.entity_id
_entity_poly.type
_entity_poly.pdbx_seq_one_letter_code
_entity_poly.pdbx_strand_id
1 'polypeptide(L)'
;MPAITVQSLELAQEQKEFLAEKFITLFSEVTKVPQDRIYLFFDGYPLDCTVKGGKLFSENPPKGIVGKFNQTEHVEFLKNLRNSLAEHE
;
A
#
# COMPACT_ATOMS: atom_id res chain seq x y z
N MET A 1 5.56 9.56 23.06
CA MET A 1 5.92 8.75 21.88
C MET A 1 4.61 8.44 21.17
N PRO A 2 4.35 9.04 20.01
CA PRO A 2 3.14 8.78 19.26
C PRO A 2 3.13 7.34 18.73
N ALA A 3 1.99 6.70 18.89
CA ALA A 3 1.69 5.38 18.34
C ALA A 3 0.49 5.57 17.40
N ILE A 4 0.68 5.26 16.13
CA ILE A 4 -0.24 5.60 15.06
C ILE A 4 -0.58 4.31 14.33
N THR A 5 -1.87 4.03 14.15
CA THR A 5 -2.33 2.87 13.38
C THR A 5 -2.96 3.35 12.09
N VAL A 6 -2.51 2.82 10.96
CA VAL A 6 -3.13 3.00 9.66
C VAL A 6 -3.99 1.79 9.37
N GLN A 7 -5.31 2.00 9.30
CA GLN A 7 -6.25 0.99 8.84
C GLN A 7 -6.43 1.11 7.34
N SER A 8 -6.17 0.03 6.61
CA SER A 8 -6.26 0.01 5.15
C SER A 8 -6.59 -1.39 4.64
N LEU A 9 -6.85 -1.53 3.34
CA LEU A 9 -6.69 -2.84 2.70
C LEU A 9 -5.25 -3.36 2.87
N GLU A 10 -5.05 -4.66 2.77
CA GLU A 10 -3.71 -5.24 2.84
C GLU A 10 -2.76 -4.63 1.79
N LEU A 11 -1.79 -3.86 2.29
CA LEU A 11 -0.74 -3.24 1.50
C LEU A 11 0.41 -4.23 1.26
N ALA A 12 1.06 -4.10 0.11
CA ALA A 12 2.31 -4.77 -0.16
C ALA A 12 3.43 -4.24 0.76
N GLN A 13 4.47 -5.05 0.97
CA GLN A 13 5.58 -4.70 1.88
C GLN A 13 6.26 -3.38 1.50
N GLU A 14 6.59 -3.21 0.23
CA GLU A 14 7.22 -1.98 -0.31
C GLU A 14 6.36 -0.73 -0.08
N GLN A 15 5.03 -0.87 -0.15
CA GLN A 15 4.09 0.23 0.12
C GLN A 15 4.11 0.62 1.60
N LYS A 16 4.16 -0.37 2.51
CA LYS A 16 4.25 -0.11 3.95
C LYS A 16 5.54 0.64 4.28
N GLU A 17 6.66 0.21 3.72
CA GLU A 17 7.97 0.85 3.93
C GLU A 17 7.97 2.30 3.42
N PHE A 18 7.53 2.52 2.19
CA PHE A 18 7.45 3.85 1.60
C PHE A 18 6.51 4.79 2.38
N LEU A 19 5.31 4.30 2.74
CA LEU A 19 4.37 5.09 3.53
C LEU A 19 4.91 5.39 4.93
N ALA A 20 5.58 4.43 5.57
CA ALA A 20 6.18 4.64 6.88
C ALA A 20 7.24 5.73 6.85
N GLU A 21 8.17 5.68 5.89
CA GLU A 21 9.21 6.69 5.72
C GLU A 21 8.60 8.09 5.55
N LYS A 22 7.65 8.24 4.61
CA LYS A 22 7.02 9.53 4.31
C LYS A 22 6.22 10.07 5.49
N PHE A 23 5.39 9.23 6.10
CA PHE A 23 4.52 9.63 7.18
C PHE A 23 5.32 10.00 8.44
N ILE A 24 6.30 9.18 8.83
CA ILE A 24 7.13 9.44 10.01
C ILE A 24 7.94 10.72 9.83
N THR A 25 8.51 10.93 8.65
CA THR A 25 9.25 12.17 8.33
C THR A 25 8.37 13.39 8.48
N LEU A 26 7.20 13.40 7.82
CA LEU A 26 6.25 14.51 7.88
C LEU A 26 5.75 14.76 9.31
N PHE A 27 5.39 13.69 10.03
CA PHE A 27 4.90 13.80 11.40
C PHE A 27 5.96 14.39 12.33
N SER A 28 7.22 13.95 12.20
CA SER A 28 8.36 14.49 12.94
C SER A 28 8.57 15.98 12.63
N GLU A 29 8.49 16.39 11.36
CA GLU A 29 8.66 17.79 10.95
C GLU A 29 7.62 18.71 11.60
N VAL A 30 6.36 18.27 11.66
CA VAL A 30 5.25 19.05 12.22
C VAL A 30 5.30 19.07 13.75
N THR A 31 5.50 17.92 14.38
CA THR A 31 5.38 17.76 15.85
C THR A 31 6.68 17.94 16.61
N LYS A 32 7.82 17.96 15.90
CA LYS A 32 9.18 17.98 16.46
C LYS A 32 9.55 16.76 17.30
N VAL A 33 8.75 15.68 17.24
CA VAL A 33 9.10 14.39 17.86
C VAL A 33 10.18 13.71 17.02
N PRO A 34 11.30 13.24 17.60
CA PRO A 34 12.31 12.47 16.88
C PRO A 34 11.73 11.24 16.18
N GLN A 35 12.15 10.98 14.93
CA GLN A 35 11.60 9.92 14.09
C GLN A 35 11.71 8.52 14.71
N ASP A 36 12.81 8.24 15.42
CA ASP A 36 13.06 6.98 16.14
C ASP A 36 12.11 6.74 17.32
N ARG A 37 11.28 7.73 17.67
CA ARG A 37 10.29 7.68 18.75
C ARG A 37 8.84 7.68 18.25
N ILE A 38 8.64 7.56 16.94
CA ILE A 38 7.33 7.50 16.28
C ILE A 38 7.08 6.05 15.86
N TYR A 39 6.00 5.46 16.37
CA TYR A 39 5.60 4.11 15.99
C TYR A 39 4.43 4.16 15.02
N LEU A 40 4.59 3.51 13.85
CA LEU A 40 3.54 3.36 12.86
C LEU A 40 3.21 1.87 12.70
N PHE A 41 1.94 1.53 12.94
CA PHE A 41 1.40 0.19 12.79
C PHE A 41 0.49 0.14 11.57
N PHE A 42 0.59 -0.91 10.77
CA PHE A 42 -0.31 -1.16 9.65
C PHE A 42 -1.29 -2.26 10.02
N ASP A 43 -2.57 -1.90 10.08
CA ASP A 43 -3.69 -2.80 10.33
C ASP A 43 -4.42 -3.05 9.01
N GLY A 44 -3.94 -4.07 8.29
CA GLY A 44 -4.35 -4.39 6.92
C GLY A 44 -5.47 -5.41 6.87
N TYR A 45 -6.54 -5.11 6.14
CA TYR A 45 -7.71 -5.98 5.98
C TYR A 45 -7.72 -6.66 4.61
N PRO A 46 -8.01 -7.98 4.55
CA PRO A 46 -8.25 -8.67 3.29
C PRO A 46 -9.46 -8.10 2.53
N LEU A 47 -9.54 -8.38 1.22
CA LEU A 47 -10.63 -7.93 0.35
C LEU A 47 -12.00 -8.42 0.83
N ASP A 48 -12.08 -9.66 1.34
CA ASP A 48 -13.32 -10.29 1.82
C ASP A 48 -13.77 -9.78 3.19
N CYS A 49 -12.96 -8.95 3.86
CA CYS A 49 -13.28 -8.36 5.16
C CYS A 49 -13.71 -6.90 5.04
N THR A 50 -13.77 -6.35 3.82
CA THR A 50 -14.01 -4.92 3.59
C THR A 50 -15.23 -4.75 2.68
N VAL A 51 -16.19 -3.92 3.11
CA VAL A 51 -17.42 -3.62 2.35
C VAL A 51 -17.45 -2.13 2.02
N LYS A 52 -17.79 -1.78 0.77
CA LYS A 52 -18.07 -0.41 0.35
C LYS A 52 -19.32 -0.38 -0.53
N GLY A 53 -20.26 0.51 -0.22
CA GLY A 53 -21.50 0.63 -1.00
C GLY A 53 -22.36 -0.63 -0.98
N GLY A 54 -22.31 -1.40 0.11
CA GLY A 54 -23.06 -2.65 0.25
C GLY A 54 -22.47 -3.85 -0.49
N LYS A 55 -21.27 -3.73 -1.05
CA LYS A 55 -20.57 -4.83 -1.75
C LYS A 55 -19.22 -5.09 -1.14
N LEU A 56 -18.81 -6.36 -1.11
CA LEU A 56 -17.45 -6.73 -0.74
C LEU A 56 -16.46 -6.16 -1.75
N PHE A 57 -15.27 -5.82 -1.27
CA PHE A 57 -14.20 -5.36 -2.15
C PHE A 57 -13.73 -6.45 -3.12
N SER A 58 -13.84 -7.72 -2.73
CA SER A 58 -13.54 -8.85 -3.62
C SER A 58 -14.50 -9.00 -4.79
N GLU A 59 -15.75 -8.51 -4.69
CA GLU A 59 -16.71 -8.56 -5.80
C GLU A 59 -16.40 -7.55 -6.91
N ASN A 60 -15.68 -6.48 -6.57
CA ASN A 60 -15.30 -5.43 -7.51
C ASN A 60 -13.99 -4.78 -7.06
N PRO A 61 -12.86 -5.48 -7.19
CA PRO A 61 -11.58 -4.95 -6.77
C PRO A 61 -11.26 -3.68 -7.57
N PRO A 62 -10.76 -2.62 -6.93
CA PRO A 62 -10.48 -1.36 -7.59
C PRO A 62 -9.42 -1.55 -8.69
N LYS A 63 -9.79 -1.20 -9.92
CA LYS A 63 -8.89 -1.27 -11.07
C LYS A 63 -7.80 -0.20 -10.94
N GLY A 64 -6.54 -0.59 -11.07
CA GLY A 64 -5.38 0.32 -11.02
C GLY A 64 -4.79 0.57 -9.63
N ILE A 65 -5.30 -0.08 -8.59
CA ILE A 65 -4.64 -0.07 -7.27
C ILE A 65 -3.84 -1.35 -7.13
N VAL A 66 -2.57 -1.22 -6.76
CA VAL A 66 -1.74 -2.36 -6.37
C VAL A 66 -1.82 -2.51 -4.86
N GLY A 67 -2.05 -3.73 -4.40
CA GLY A 67 -1.98 -4.12 -3.00
C GLY A 67 -1.39 -5.52 -2.88
N LYS A 68 -1.40 -6.09 -1.67
CA LYS A 68 -0.89 -7.44 -1.46
C LYS A 68 -1.65 -8.51 -2.27
N PHE A 69 -2.91 -8.25 -2.58
CA PHE A 69 -3.84 -9.17 -3.24
C PHE A 69 -3.67 -9.27 -4.78
N ASN A 70 -2.95 -8.35 -5.43
CA ASN A 70 -2.72 -8.38 -6.89
C ASN A 70 -1.27 -8.05 -7.28
N GLN A 71 -0.34 -8.18 -6.33
CA GLN A 71 1.05 -7.82 -6.53
C GLN A 71 1.71 -8.67 -7.63
N THR A 72 1.45 -9.98 -7.66
CA THR A 72 2.01 -10.90 -8.66
C THR A 72 1.54 -10.56 -10.07
N GLU A 73 0.24 -10.36 -10.26
CA GLU A 73 -0.35 -9.97 -11.54
C GLU A 73 0.23 -8.63 -12.04
N HIS A 74 0.42 -7.67 -11.12
CA HIS A 74 1.01 -6.38 -11.47
C HIS A 74 2.48 -6.51 -11.89
N VAL A 75 3.27 -7.34 -11.21
CA VAL A 75 4.67 -7.60 -11.58
C VAL A 75 4.75 -8.29 -12.94
N GLU A 76 3.89 -9.26 -13.22
CA GLU A 76 3.81 -9.92 -14.53
C GLU A 76 3.38 -8.95 -15.64
N PHE A 77 2.39 -8.11 -15.37
CA PHE A 77 1.98 -7.05 -16.30
C PHE A 77 3.15 -6.13 -16.67
N LEU A 78 3.92 -5.66 -15.69
CA LEU A 78 5.08 -4.80 -15.93
C LEU A 78 6.19 -5.51 -16.72
N LYS A 79 6.43 -6.80 -16.45
CA LYS A 79 7.38 -7.62 -17.23
C LYS A 79 6.96 -7.73 -18.69
N ASN A 80 5.69 -8.05 -18.92
CA ASN A 80 5.15 -8.20 -20.27
C ASN A 80 5.18 -6.87 -21.04
N LEU A 81 4.83 -5.77 -20.38
CA LEU A 81 4.92 -4.43 -20.97
C LEU A 81 6.36 -4.08 -21.36
N ARG A 82 7.34 -4.36 -20.49
CA ARG A 82 8.76 -4.12 -20.79
C ARG A 82 9.24 -4.95 -21.98
N ASN A 83 8.87 -6.22 -22.05
CA ASN A 83 9.26 -7.09 -23.17
C ASN A 83 8.64 -6.61 -24.49
N SER A 84 7.37 -6.21 -24.48
CA SER A 84 6.69 -5.66 -25.67
C SER A 84 7.34 -4.37 -26.17
N LEU A 85 7.80 -3.50 -25.27
CA LEU A 85 8.51 -2.27 -25.65
C LEU A 85 9.90 -2.55 -26.23
N ALA A 86 10.58 -3.58 -25.74
CA ALA A 86 11.90 -4.00 -26.23
C ALA A 86 11.85 -4.72 -27.59
N GLU A 87 10.71 -5.29 -27.98
CA GLU A 87 10.50 -5.93 -29.29
C GLU A 87 10.19 -4.91 -30.42
N HIS A 88 9.98 -3.65 -30.06
CA HIS A 88 9.69 -2.55 -30.99
C HIS A 88 10.86 -1.57 -31.20
N GLU A 89 12.05 -1.88 -30.65
CA GLU A 89 13.34 -1.21 -30.91
C GLU A 89 14.22 -2.03 -31.87
#